data_AF-A0A1E5L0K2-F1
#
_entry.id   AF-A0A1E5L0K2-F1
#
_cell.length_a   1.000
_cell.length_b   1.000
_cell.length_c   1.000
_cell.angle_alpha   90.00
_cell.angle_beta   90.00
_cell.angle_gamma   90.00
#
_symmetry.space_group_name_H-M   'P 1'
#
loop_
_entity.id
_entity.type
_entity.pdbx_description
1 polymer ?
#
loop_
_entity_poly.entity_id
_entity_poly.type
_entity_poly.pdbx_seq_one_letter_code
_entity_poly.pdbx_strand_id
1 'polypeptide(L)'
;MPTFYPETLNALLTSLAVKYEAQDKLALLEPNLEVTVKTKADLVELPLATMVKLTSSRRLNNHHYVLEDFQDEEGNSVDIDHYFNSKNGEAEQVVYAKVRAVGEGLFPNTSDNALTGDRIKIIISQPEPNKEMIEAKDSVLYVGDTWNPEDNFVAAKDKEGNPLAFSEAMVSGTVDTNKVGEYFITYTNGEASQKIIVTVKGRTIASGTDTSNNDNSKNSGNKYNNSASSQQSSSSLPRTGETVRSSLYIGGLVLISGVLLIYTLKRWKKEF
;
A
#
# COMPACT_ATOMS: atom_id res chain seq x y z
N MET A 1 36.15 4.41 87.16
CA MET A 1 35.32 4.42 85.93
C MET A 1 35.04 2.97 85.58
N PRO A 2 33.79 2.47 85.59
CA PRO A 2 33.53 1.08 85.23
C PRO A 2 33.74 0.88 83.72
N THR A 3 34.58 -0.08 83.34
CA THR A 3 34.97 -0.40 81.96
C THR A 3 34.04 -1.42 81.30
N PHE A 4 32.73 -1.30 81.52
CA PHE A 4 31.72 -2.27 81.01
C PHE A 4 30.99 -1.81 79.75
N TYR A 5 31.43 -0.73 79.08
CA TYR A 5 30.81 -0.24 77.86
C TYR A 5 31.03 -1.06 76.57
N PRO A 6 32.15 -1.80 76.35
CA PRO A 6 32.38 -2.41 75.03
C PRO A 6 31.57 -3.69 74.79
N GLU A 7 31.29 -4.49 75.82
CA GLU A 7 30.59 -5.78 75.66
C GLU A 7 29.10 -5.61 75.39
N THR A 8 28.43 -4.64 76.05
CA THR A 8 27.01 -4.37 75.83
C THR A 8 26.73 -3.73 74.47
N LEU A 9 27.66 -2.93 73.95
CA LEU A 9 27.53 -2.31 72.63
C LEU A 9 27.70 -3.33 71.50
N ASN A 10 28.66 -4.25 71.62
CA ASN A 10 28.81 -5.35 70.67
C ASN A 10 27.62 -6.32 70.72
N ALA A 11 27.09 -6.62 71.90
CA ALA A 11 25.88 -7.44 72.04
C ALA A 11 24.65 -6.77 71.40
N LEU A 12 24.47 -5.46 71.58
CA LEU A 12 23.42 -4.68 70.92
C LEU A 12 23.58 -4.65 69.40
N LEU A 13 24.79 -4.37 68.88
CA LEU A 13 25.10 -4.38 67.45
C LEU A 13 24.86 -5.75 66.80
N THR A 14 25.15 -6.85 67.51
CA THR A 14 24.90 -8.21 67.01
C THR A 14 23.40 -8.55 67.02
N SER A 15 22.64 -8.03 67.99
CA SER A 15 21.18 -8.22 68.08
C SER A 15 20.38 -7.33 67.12
N LEU A 16 20.96 -6.22 66.64
CA LEU A 16 20.38 -5.27 65.69
C LEU A 16 20.79 -5.55 64.24
N ALA A 17 21.45 -6.67 63.96
CA ALA A 17 21.63 -7.15 62.61
C ALA A 17 20.26 -7.55 62.03
N VAL A 18 19.53 -6.54 61.55
CA VAL A 18 18.37 -6.71 60.69
C VAL A 18 18.86 -7.54 59.52
N LYS A 19 18.45 -8.81 59.47
CA LYS A 19 18.67 -9.66 58.30
C LYS A 19 17.91 -9.00 57.17
N TYR A 20 18.62 -8.25 56.34
CA TYR A 20 18.07 -7.69 55.12
C TYR A 20 17.88 -8.87 54.17
N GLU A 21 16.67 -9.44 54.15
CA GLU A 21 16.31 -10.38 53.09
C GLU A 21 16.35 -9.60 51.77
N ALA A 22 16.99 -10.19 50.76
CA ALA A 22 17.01 -9.60 49.44
C ALA A 22 15.56 -9.42 48.98
N GLN A 23 15.17 -8.18 48.67
CA GLN A 23 13.86 -7.92 48.11
C GLN A 23 13.70 -8.69 46.80
N ASP A 24 12.52 -9.29 46.61
CA ASP A 24 12.18 -9.93 45.34
C ASP A 24 12.33 -8.94 44.19
N LYS A 25 12.56 -9.45 42.98
CA LYS A 25 12.59 -8.65 41.75
C LYS A 25 11.67 -9.25 40.70
N LEU A 26 11.13 -8.40 39.85
CA LEU A 26 10.46 -8.83 38.64
C LEU A 26 11.49 -9.38 37.64
N ALA A 27 11.19 -10.53 37.06
CA ALA A 27 12.00 -11.18 36.06
C ALA A 27 11.11 -11.75 34.95
N LEU A 28 11.68 -11.96 33.77
CA LEU A 28 10.98 -12.68 32.71
C LEU A 28 10.77 -14.15 33.14
N LEU A 29 9.65 -14.72 32.72
CA LEU A 29 9.34 -16.12 32.96
C LEU A 29 10.36 -17.02 32.26
N GLU A 30 10.66 -16.67 31.01
CA GLU A 30 11.61 -17.34 30.12
C GLU A 30 12.74 -16.39 29.71
N PRO A 31 13.98 -16.88 29.59
CA PRO A 31 15.08 -16.10 29.03
C PRO A 31 14.86 -15.87 27.53
N ASN A 32 15.27 -14.70 27.02
CA ASN A 32 15.18 -14.34 25.59
C ASN A 32 13.75 -14.41 25.01
N LEU A 33 12.76 -13.96 25.79
CA LEU A 33 11.37 -13.95 25.35
C LEU A 33 11.22 -13.11 24.07
N GLU A 34 10.65 -13.72 23.02
CA GLU A 34 10.34 -13.07 21.75
C GLU A 34 8.83 -13.02 21.53
N VAL A 35 8.33 -11.87 21.07
CA VAL A 35 6.92 -11.67 20.71
C VAL A 35 6.82 -11.02 19.34
N THR A 36 5.83 -11.41 18.55
CA THR A 36 5.54 -10.79 17.25
C THR A 36 4.24 -10.02 17.32
N VAL A 37 4.26 -8.77 16.87
CA VAL A 37 3.11 -7.86 16.82
C VAL A 37 3.00 -7.26 15.42
N LYS A 38 1.78 -7.02 14.94
CA LYS A 38 1.54 -6.41 13.63
C LYS A 38 1.07 -4.96 13.76
N THR A 39 0.30 -4.69 14.81
CA THR A 39 -0.29 -3.38 15.08
C THR A 39 0.09 -2.88 16.46
N LYS A 40 -0.09 -1.56 16.67
CA LYS A 40 0.04 -0.96 18.00
C LYS A 40 -0.96 -1.56 19.01
N ALA A 41 -2.13 -1.98 18.56
CA ALA A 41 -3.12 -2.63 19.42
C ALA A 41 -2.60 -3.99 19.94
N ASP A 42 -2.01 -4.79 19.05
CA ASP A 42 -1.41 -6.09 19.43
C ASP A 42 -0.35 -5.92 20.53
N LEU A 43 0.45 -4.85 20.46
CA LEU A 43 1.46 -4.52 21.47
C LEU A 43 0.84 -4.20 22.82
N VAL A 44 -0.26 -3.44 22.84
CA VAL A 44 -0.98 -3.05 24.06
C VAL A 44 -1.71 -4.25 24.68
N GLU A 45 -2.18 -5.18 23.85
CA GLU A 45 -2.93 -6.38 24.27
C GLU A 45 -2.04 -7.56 24.66
N LEU A 46 -0.70 -7.40 24.64
CA LEU A 46 0.21 -8.46 25.04
C LEU A 46 -0.11 -8.97 26.47
N PRO A 47 -0.18 -10.29 26.69
CA PRO A 47 -0.49 -10.86 27.99
C PRO A 47 0.73 -10.82 28.92
N LEU A 48 1.24 -9.63 29.23
CA LEU A 48 2.49 -9.43 29.99
C LEU A 48 2.49 -10.13 31.36
N ALA A 49 1.33 -10.30 32.00
CA ALA A 49 1.19 -11.03 33.25
C ALA A 49 1.60 -12.52 33.15
N THR A 50 1.54 -13.12 31.96
CA THR A 50 1.98 -14.50 31.74
C THR A 50 3.46 -14.59 31.38
N MET A 51 4.11 -13.45 31.13
CA MET A 51 5.49 -13.35 30.66
C MET A 51 6.49 -13.07 31.78
N VAL A 52 6.01 -12.81 32.99
CA VAL A 52 6.85 -12.40 34.13
C VAL A 52 6.61 -13.25 35.37
N LYS A 53 7.60 -13.25 36.26
CA LYS A 53 7.57 -13.88 37.58
C LYS A 53 8.38 -13.05 38.57
N LEU A 54 8.19 -13.32 39.86
CA LEU A 54 9.15 -12.87 40.87
C LEU A 54 10.36 -13.81 40.91
N THR A 55 11.50 -13.30 41.38
CA THR A 55 12.71 -14.11 41.65
C THR A 55 12.43 -15.26 42.63
N SER A 56 11.52 -15.09 43.60
CA SER A 56 11.01 -16.15 44.47
C SER A 56 10.05 -17.15 43.79
N SER A 57 9.79 -17.01 42.48
CA SER A 57 8.80 -17.77 41.71
C SER A 57 7.33 -17.60 42.15
N ARG A 58 7.05 -16.62 43.02
CA ARG A 58 5.68 -16.21 43.36
C ARG A 58 5.04 -15.41 42.23
N ARG A 59 3.71 -15.49 42.11
CA ARG A 59 2.91 -14.72 41.15
C ARG A 59 2.32 -13.48 41.82
N LEU A 60 2.24 -12.37 41.08
CA LEU A 60 1.61 -11.13 41.52
C LEU A 60 0.19 -11.08 40.95
N ASN A 61 -0.82 -11.33 41.79
CA ASN A 61 -2.20 -11.48 41.31
C ASN A 61 -2.98 -10.14 41.20
N ASN A 62 -2.40 -9.02 41.65
CA ASN A 62 -3.07 -7.71 41.71
C ASN A 62 -2.26 -6.57 41.06
N HIS A 63 -1.45 -6.89 40.05
CA HIS A 63 -0.60 -5.91 39.38
C HIS A 63 -0.98 -5.83 37.90
N HIS A 64 -0.93 -4.61 37.37
CA HIS A 64 -0.91 -4.37 35.94
C HIS A 64 0.52 -4.38 35.46
N TYR A 65 0.71 -4.64 34.17
CA TYR A 65 2.02 -4.68 33.56
C TYR A 65 2.02 -3.78 32.35
N VAL A 66 3.10 -3.03 32.18
CA VAL A 66 3.32 -2.15 31.05
C VAL A 66 4.70 -2.41 30.46
N LEU A 67 4.84 -2.13 29.17
CA LEU A 67 6.14 -2.06 28.51
C LEU A 67 6.72 -0.66 28.67
N GLU A 68 8.01 -0.60 28.94
CA GLU A 68 8.78 0.64 29.00
C GLU A 68 10.24 0.39 28.59
N ASP A 69 11.06 1.45 28.59
CA ASP A 69 12.48 1.39 28.23
C ASP A 69 12.67 0.75 26.83
N PHE A 70 11.91 1.27 25.85
CA PHE A 70 11.99 0.83 24.46
C PHE A 70 13.36 1.18 23.88
N GLN A 71 14.03 0.19 23.30
CA GLN A 71 15.40 0.31 22.79
C GLN A 71 15.59 -0.40 21.45
N ASP A 72 16.54 0.06 20.64
CA ASP A 72 17.04 -0.66 19.45
C ASP A 72 17.98 -1.83 19.81
N GLU A 73 18.54 -2.50 18.80
CA GLU A 73 19.51 -3.59 18.97
C GLU A 73 20.79 -3.14 19.68
N GLU A 74 21.20 -1.89 19.45
CA GLU A 74 22.34 -1.23 20.07
C GLU A 74 22.09 -0.77 21.53
N GLY A 75 20.83 -0.77 21.98
CA GLY A 75 20.42 -0.35 23.32
C GLY A 75 20.13 1.14 23.47
N ASN A 76 20.02 1.90 22.37
CA ASN A 76 19.59 3.29 22.41
C ASN A 76 18.09 3.37 22.61
N SER A 77 17.62 4.36 23.38
CA SER A 77 16.19 4.57 23.58
C SER A 77 15.50 5.02 22.28
N VAL A 78 14.34 4.44 21.98
CA VAL A 78 13.56 4.72 20.77
C VAL A 78 12.11 5.07 21.07
N ASP A 79 11.49 5.83 20.18
CA ASP A 79 10.04 6.02 20.17
C ASP A 79 9.39 4.87 19.39
N ILE A 80 8.65 4.02 20.11
CA ILE A 80 7.97 2.85 19.56
C ILE A 80 6.96 3.22 18.46
N ASP A 81 6.40 4.43 18.50
CA ASP A 81 5.41 4.86 17.50
C ASP A 81 6.02 5.03 16.11
N HIS A 82 7.33 5.27 16.00
CA HIS A 82 8.01 5.35 14.71
C HIS A 82 7.93 4.03 13.92
N TYR A 83 8.02 2.90 14.63
CA TYR A 83 8.07 1.56 14.04
C TYR A 83 6.72 1.10 13.49
N PHE A 84 5.61 1.59 14.05
CA PHE A 84 4.26 1.32 13.53
C PHE A 84 3.82 2.29 12.43
N ASN A 85 4.49 3.43 12.29
CA ASN A 85 4.13 4.47 11.31
C ASN A 85 5.02 4.47 10.05
N SER A 86 6.07 3.65 10.01
CA SER A 86 6.92 3.51 8.81
C SER A 86 6.10 2.92 7.65
N LYS A 87 5.90 3.71 6.60
CA LYS A 87 5.20 3.27 5.37
C LYS A 87 6.11 2.54 4.37
N ASN A 88 7.38 2.32 4.72
CA ASN A 88 8.43 1.96 3.78
C ASN A 88 9.04 0.56 4.05
N GLY A 89 8.19 -0.45 4.25
CA GLY A 89 8.48 -1.82 3.82
C GLY A 89 9.70 -2.53 4.43
N GLU A 90 10.10 -2.22 5.66
CA GLU A 90 10.90 -3.19 6.40
C GLU A 90 9.95 -4.28 6.91
N ALA A 91 10.04 -5.46 6.28
CA ALA A 91 9.15 -6.59 6.53
C ALA A 91 9.11 -7.02 8.00
N GLU A 92 10.22 -6.81 8.71
CA GLU A 92 10.36 -7.05 10.15
C GLU A 92 11.28 -6.00 10.77
N GLN A 93 10.80 -5.32 11.80
CA GLN A 93 11.61 -4.43 12.63
C GLN A 93 11.71 -4.99 14.04
N VAL A 94 12.84 -4.81 14.72
CA VAL A 94 13.07 -5.33 16.07
C VAL A 94 13.22 -4.18 17.06
N VAL A 95 12.46 -4.25 18.15
CA VAL A 95 12.57 -3.35 19.30
C VAL A 95 12.66 -4.19 20.57
N TYR A 96 13.40 -3.72 21.54
CA TYR A 96 13.49 -4.34 22.87
C TYR A 96 12.74 -3.49 23.88
N ALA A 97 12.11 -4.13 24.86
CA ALA A 97 11.45 -3.41 25.95
C ALA A 97 11.57 -4.19 27.25
N LYS A 98 11.39 -3.50 28.37
CA LYS A 98 11.28 -4.12 29.71
C LYS A 98 9.84 -4.08 30.18
N VAL A 99 9.50 -5.02 31.08
CA VAL A 99 8.18 -5.05 31.70
C VAL A 99 8.27 -4.40 33.07
N ARG A 100 7.42 -3.41 33.32
CA ARG A 100 7.20 -2.84 34.65
C ARG A 100 5.90 -3.38 35.25
N ALA A 101 5.98 -3.84 36.49
CA ALA A 101 4.79 -4.05 37.32
C ALA A 101 4.31 -2.70 37.88
N VAL A 102 3.03 -2.40 37.68
CA VAL A 102 2.35 -1.18 38.15
C VAL A 102 1.21 -1.57 39.08
N GLY A 103 1.09 -0.87 40.21
CA GLY A 103 0.02 -1.09 41.17
C GLY A 103 0.50 -0.91 42.60
N GLU A 104 -0.45 -0.92 43.53
CA GLU A 104 -0.12 -0.91 44.96
C GLU A 104 0.34 -2.31 45.38
N GLY A 105 1.53 -2.43 46.02
CA GLY A 105 2.04 -3.74 46.38
C GLY A 105 3.53 -3.81 46.72
N LEU A 106 4.12 -4.98 46.44
CA LEU A 106 5.49 -5.39 46.83
C LEU A 106 6.60 -4.49 46.28
N PHE A 107 6.29 -3.63 45.30
CA PHE A 107 7.21 -2.65 44.77
C PHE A 107 6.63 -1.25 44.90
N PRO A 108 7.40 -0.26 45.39
CA PRO A 108 7.13 1.12 45.05
C PRO A 108 7.09 1.25 43.53
N ASN A 109 6.10 1.97 42.96
CA ASN A 109 5.95 2.13 41.51
C ASN A 109 7.20 2.69 40.79
N THR A 110 8.16 3.25 41.55
CA THR A 110 9.44 3.79 41.07
C THR A 110 10.65 2.91 41.37
N SER A 111 10.46 1.69 41.89
CA SER A 111 11.57 0.79 42.21
C SER A 111 12.06 0.05 40.97
N ASP A 112 13.37 -0.09 40.85
CA ASP A 112 14.00 -0.94 39.83
C ASP A 112 13.63 -2.42 40.01
N ASN A 113 13.23 -2.84 41.22
CA ASN A 113 12.77 -4.20 41.46
C ASN A 113 11.43 -4.51 40.79
N ALA A 114 10.65 -3.47 40.43
CA ALA A 114 9.42 -3.62 39.67
C ALA A 114 9.65 -3.78 38.16
N LEU A 115 10.89 -3.60 37.69
CA LEU A 115 11.28 -3.63 36.29
C LEU A 115 12.09 -4.90 36.01
N THR A 116 11.83 -5.54 34.88
CA THR A 116 12.63 -6.69 34.46
C THR A 116 14.07 -6.27 34.19
N GLY A 117 15.04 -7.05 34.68
CA GLY A 117 16.44 -6.86 34.30
C GLY A 117 16.67 -7.18 32.82
N ASP A 118 16.06 -8.28 32.36
CA ASP A 118 16.10 -8.72 30.97
C ASP A 118 15.06 -7.98 30.12
N ARG A 119 15.33 -7.93 28.81
CA ARG A 119 14.47 -7.29 27.80
C ARG A 119 13.68 -8.35 27.04
N ILE A 120 12.43 -8.05 26.73
CA ILE A 120 11.64 -8.77 25.73
C ILE A 120 12.04 -8.26 24.36
N LYS A 121 12.23 -9.16 23.40
CA LYS A 121 12.40 -8.81 21.99
C LYS A 121 11.03 -8.78 21.32
N ILE A 122 10.70 -7.64 20.73
CA ILE A 122 9.43 -7.39 20.05
C ILE A 122 9.74 -7.29 18.56
N ILE A 123 9.20 -8.22 17.79
CA ILE A 123 9.28 -8.26 16.33
C ILE A 123 8.02 -7.60 15.79
N ILE A 124 8.18 -6.46 15.15
CA ILE A 124 7.11 -5.71 14.50
C ILE A 124 7.07 -6.14 13.04
N SER A 125 6.10 -6.98 12.71
CA SER A 125 5.89 -7.50 11.35
C SER A 125 4.64 -6.88 10.75
N GLN A 126 4.83 -5.80 9.98
CA GLN A 126 3.73 -5.19 9.25
C GLN A 126 3.35 -6.10 8.06
N PRO A 127 2.06 -6.22 7.71
CA PRO A 127 1.71 -6.89 6.47
C PRO A 127 2.31 -6.12 5.29
N GLU A 128 2.90 -6.85 4.34
CA GLU A 128 3.31 -6.25 3.06
C GLU A 128 2.14 -5.46 2.46
N PRO A 129 2.39 -4.25 1.93
CA PRO A 129 1.32 -3.47 1.33
C PRO A 129 0.71 -4.24 0.15
N ASN A 130 -0.62 -4.17 -0.01
CA ASN A 130 -1.30 -4.76 -1.17
C ASN A 130 -0.80 -4.06 -2.46
N LYS A 131 -0.10 -4.80 -3.33
CA LYS A 131 0.44 -4.31 -4.60
C LYS A 131 -0.45 -4.66 -5.81
N GLU A 132 -1.68 -5.10 -5.56
CA GLU A 132 -2.67 -5.38 -6.60
C GLU A 132 -2.84 -4.15 -7.52
N MET A 133 -2.82 -4.42 -8.82
CA MET A 133 -2.90 -3.40 -9.85
C MET A 133 -3.65 -3.95 -11.05
N ILE A 134 -4.39 -3.09 -11.73
CA ILE A 134 -4.88 -3.35 -13.08
C ILE A 134 -4.81 -2.06 -13.89
N GLU A 135 -4.33 -2.19 -15.12
CA GLU A 135 -4.23 -1.12 -16.09
C GLU A 135 -4.85 -1.57 -17.41
N ALA A 136 -5.76 -0.74 -17.92
CA ALA A 136 -6.43 -0.89 -19.20
C ALA A 136 -6.54 0.47 -19.89
N LYS A 137 -6.72 0.47 -21.20
CA LYS A 137 -6.83 1.66 -22.05
C LYS A 137 -8.14 1.69 -22.81
N ASP A 138 -8.59 2.88 -23.19
CA ASP A 138 -9.75 3.08 -24.07
C ASP A 138 -9.47 2.58 -25.49
N SER A 139 -10.53 2.30 -26.27
CA SER A 139 -10.41 1.97 -27.70
C SER A 139 -11.50 2.60 -28.55
N VAL A 140 -11.21 2.70 -29.85
CA VAL A 140 -12.16 3.16 -30.87
C VAL A 140 -12.32 2.06 -31.90
N LEU A 141 -13.56 1.68 -32.17
CA LEU A 141 -13.98 0.70 -33.17
C LEU A 141 -14.90 1.33 -34.19
N TYR A 142 -15.05 0.71 -35.34
CA TYR A 142 -16.09 1.04 -36.31
C TYR A 142 -17.19 -0.02 -36.31
N VAL A 143 -18.38 0.37 -36.75
CA VAL A 143 -19.52 -0.55 -36.85
C VAL A 143 -19.14 -1.80 -37.66
N GLY A 144 -19.40 -2.97 -37.07
CA GLY A 144 -19.10 -4.28 -37.63
C GLY A 144 -17.69 -4.80 -37.35
N ASP A 145 -16.84 -4.04 -36.65
CA ASP A 145 -15.57 -4.54 -36.14
C ASP A 145 -15.80 -5.54 -34.99
N THR A 146 -14.82 -6.40 -34.74
CA THR A 146 -14.80 -7.28 -33.56
C THR A 146 -14.12 -6.56 -32.41
N TRP A 147 -14.69 -6.69 -31.21
CA TRP A 147 -14.05 -6.22 -29.98
C TRP A 147 -13.48 -7.41 -29.20
N ASN A 148 -12.18 -7.37 -28.89
CA ASN A 148 -11.53 -8.31 -27.98
C ASN A 148 -11.08 -7.55 -26.71
N PRO A 149 -11.53 -7.93 -25.50
CA PRO A 149 -11.13 -7.25 -24.27
C PRO A 149 -9.62 -7.29 -23.99
N GLU A 150 -8.89 -8.28 -24.51
CA GLU A 150 -7.44 -8.36 -24.35
C GLU A 150 -6.72 -7.16 -25.01
N ASP A 151 -7.26 -6.61 -26.10
CA ASP A 151 -6.66 -5.47 -26.82
C ASP A 151 -6.62 -4.19 -25.98
N ASN A 152 -7.52 -4.10 -25.01
CA ASN A 152 -7.64 -2.99 -24.07
C ASN A 152 -6.85 -3.22 -22.77
N PHE A 153 -6.41 -4.45 -22.49
CA PHE A 153 -5.58 -4.76 -21.32
C PHE A 153 -4.15 -4.24 -21.51
N VAL A 154 -3.57 -3.65 -20.47
CA VAL A 154 -2.17 -3.17 -20.46
C VAL A 154 -1.32 -4.02 -19.52
N ALA A 155 -1.72 -4.14 -18.25
CA ALA A 155 -1.02 -4.93 -17.24
C ALA A 155 -1.89 -5.21 -16.02
N ALA A 156 -1.53 -6.24 -15.26
CA ALA A 156 -2.05 -6.47 -13.91
C ALA A 156 -0.95 -7.02 -13.00
N LYS A 157 -1.10 -6.84 -11.69
CA LYS A 157 -0.21 -7.41 -10.66
C LYS A 157 -1.00 -8.01 -9.50
N ASP A 158 -0.49 -9.09 -8.89
CA ASP A 158 -1.06 -9.68 -7.68
C ASP A 158 -0.72 -8.87 -6.40
N LYS A 159 -1.12 -9.37 -5.23
CA LYS A 159 -0.90 -8.73 -3.92
C LYS A 159 0.57 -8.53 -3.59
N GLU A 160 1.42 -9.41 -4.10
CA GLU A 160 2.87 -9.41 -3.91
C GLU A 160 3.58 -8.55 -4.97
N GLY A 161 2.88 -8.12 -6.02
CA GLY A 161 3.38 -7.26 -7.10
C GLY A 161 3.90 -8.04 -8.31
N ASN A 162 3.68 -9.35 -8.38
CA ASN A 162 4.06 -10.17 -9.53
C ASN A 162 3.10 -9.91 -10.70
N PRO A 163 3.60 -9.88 -11.94
CA PRO A 163 2.75 -9.64 -13.11
C PRO A 163 1.75 -10.78 -13.32
N LEU A 164 0.52 -10.42 -13.65
CA LEU A 164 -0.55 -11.34 -14.04
C LEU A 164 -0.83 -11.23 -15.54
N ALA A 165 -1.08 -12.39 -16.17
CA ALA A 165 -1.56 -12.44 -17.54
C ALA A 165 -3.04 -11.99 -17.62
N PHE A 166 -3.47 -11.58 -18.80
CA PHE A 166 -4.87 -11.27 -19.06
C PHE A 166 -5.76 -12.48 -18.77
N SER A 167 -6.94 -12.23 -18.20
CA SER A 167 -8.00 -13.21 -18.02
C SER A 167 -9.35 -12.57 -18.32
N GLU A 168 -10.21 -13.25 -19.06
CA GLU A 168 -11.58 -12.76 -19.32
C GLU A 168 -12.38 -12.54 -18.03
N ALA A 169 -12.06 -13.26 -16.95
CA ALA A 169 -12.68 -13.07 -15.64
C ALA A 169 -12.39 -11.68 -15.02
N MET A 170 -11.36 -10.97 -15.51
CA MET A 170 -11.07 -9.59 -15.10
C MET A 170 -12.06 -8.59 -15.70
N VAL A 171 -12.86 -8.96 -16.70
CA VAL A 171 -13.64 -8.02 -17.51
C VAL A 171 -15.13 -8.11 -17.17
N SER A 172 -15.72 -6.96 -16.88
CA SER A 172 -17.16 -6.81 -16.70
C SER A 172 -17.72 -5.72 -17.61
N GLY A 173 -18.69 -6.10 -18.44
CA GLY A 173 -19.34 -5.24 -19.43
C GLY A 173 -19.42 -5.90 -20.80
N THR A 174 -20.15 -5.27 -21.71
CA THR A 174 -20.34 -5.77 -23.08
C THR A 174 -20.33 -4.60 -24.06
N VAL A 175 -19.77 -4.81 -25.25
CA VAL A 175 -19.75 -3.83 -26.35
C VAL A 175 -20.63 -4.34 -27.48
N ASP A 176 -21.64 -3.57 -27.89
CA ASP A 176 -22.42 -3.86 -29.11
C ASP A 176 -21.76 -3.15 -30.30
N THR A 177 -20.90 -3.88 -31.02
CA THR A 177 -20.16 -3.31 -32.16
C THR A 177 -21.01 -3.03 -33.39
N ASN A 178 -22.32 -3.35 -33.35
CA ASN A 178 -23.25 -3.01 -34.42
C ASN A 178 -23.94 -1.66 -34.22
N LYS A 179 -23.76 -1.03 -33.04
CA LYS A 179 -24.39 0.25 -32.70
C LYS A 179 -23.33 1.28 -32.31
N VAL A 180 -23.41 2.44 -32.97
CA VAL A 180 -22.60 3.61 -32.62
C VAL A 180 -22.91 4.03 -31.19
N GLY A 181 -21.87 4.28 -30.40
CA GLY A 181 -22.01 4.67 -29.00
C GLY A 181 -20.73 4.51 -28.21
N GLU A 182 -20.78 4.86 -26.93
CA GLU A 182 -19.73 4.63 -25.95
C GLU A 182 -20.17 3.52 -25.00
N TYR A 183 -19.29 2.54 -24.79
CA TYR A 183 -19.53 1.38 -23.95
C TYR A 183 -18.52 1.39 -22.81
N PHE A 184 -19.02 1.37 -21.57
CA PHE A 184 -18.19 1.37 -20.38
C PHE A 184 -17.85 -0.06 -19.96
N ILE A 185 -16.57 -0.36 -19.88
CA ILE A 185 -16.05 -1.67 -19.48
C ILE A 185 -15.24 -1.49 -18.21
N THR A 186 -15.42 -2.41 -17.26
CA THR A 186 -14.67 -2.41 -16.00
C THR A 186 -13.70 -3.58 -15.99
N TYR A 187 -12.43 -3.28 -15.76
CA TYR A 187 -11.37 -4.25 -15.51
C TYR A 187 -11.14 -4.32 -14.00
N THR A 188 -11.16 -5.52 -13.43
CA THR A 188 -11.00 -5.76 -12.00
C THR A 188 -9.99 -6.87 -11.74
N ASN A 189 -9.12 -6.66 -10.75
CA ASN A 189 -8.18 -7.64 -10.23
C ASN A 189 -8.07 -7.46 -8.71
N GLY A 190 -8.68 -8.36 -7.95
CA GLY A 190 -8.79 -8.22 -6.50
C GLY A 190 -9.50 -6.93 -6.12
N GLU A 191 -8.83 -6.08 -5.34
CA GLU A 191 -9.32 -4.75 -4.92
C GLU A 191 -9.05 -3.65 -5.97
N ALA A 192 -8.18 -3.90 -6.95
CA ALA A 192 -7.88 -2.95 -8.01
C ALA A 192 -8.95 -2.96 -9.11
N SER A 193 -9.37 -1.77 -9.56
CA SER A 193 -10.39 -1.64 -10.61
C SER A 193 -10.16 -0.41 -11.47
N GLN A 194 -10.33 -0.54 -12.79
CA GLN A 194 -10.29 0.56 -13.75
C GLN A 194 -11.45 0.48 -14.73
N LYS A 195 -12.09 1.62 -14.99
CA LYS A 195 -13.11 1.76 -16.04
C LYS A 195 -12.49 2.34 -17.30
N ILE A 196 -12.81 1.75 -18.44
CA ILE A 196 -12.44 2.25 -19.76
C ILE A 196 -13.69 2.55 -20.60
N ILE A 197 -13.49 3.28 -21.69
CA ILE A 197 -14.50 3.58 -22.71
C ILE A 197 -14.10 2.91 -24.03
N VAL A 198 -15.02 2.15 -24.59
CA VAL A 198 -14.93 1.63 -25.96
C VAL A 198 -15.91 2.43 -26.82
N THR A 199 -15.39 3.22 -27.75
CA THR A 199 -16.21 4.07 -28.64
C THR A 199 -16.41 3.38 -29.99
N VAL A 200 -17.65 3.06 -30.34
CA VAL A 200 -18.01 2.54 -31.67
C VAL A 200 -18.48 3.70 -32.56
N LYS A 201 -17.84 3.90 -33.71
CA LYS A 201 -18.14 4.95 -34.69
C LYS A 201 -18.76 4.37 -35.97
N GLY A 202 -19.55 5.18 -36.68
CA GLY A 202 -20.10 4.80 -37.98
C GLY A 202 -19.03 4.73 -39.07
N ARG A 203 -19.17 3.82 -40.03
CA ARG A 203 -18.27 3.73 -41.20
C ARG A 203 -18.81 4.61 -42.33
N THR A 204 -18.09 5.66 -42.72
CA THR A 204 -18.42 6.43 -43.91
C THR A 204 -17.85 5.73 -45.14
N ILE A 205 -18.70 5.12 -45.96
CA ILE A 205 -18.28 4.63 -47.29
C ILE A 205 -18.05 5.88 -48.14
N ALA A 206 -16.78 6.17 -48.48
CA ALA A 206 -16.50 7.11 -49.56
C ALA A 206 -16.85 6.42 -50.88
N SER A 207 -18.09 6.58 -51.35
CA SER A 207 -18.52 6.12 -52.67
C SER A 207 -17.85 6.98 -53.74
N GLY A 208 -16.67 6.56 -54.19
CA GLY A 208 -16.06 6.98 -55.44
C GLY A 208 -16.05 5.82 -56.42
N THR A 209 -17.16 5.63 -57.15
CA THR A 209 -17.16 4.89 -58.41
C THR A 209 -17.90 5.72 -59.44
N ASP A 210 -17.15 6.59 -60.10
CA ASP A 210 -17.52 7.12 -61.40
C ASP A 210 -16.65 6.37 -62.43
N THR A 211 -17.25 5.44 -63.15
CA THR A 211 -16.79 5.00 -64.46
C THR A 211 -18.03 4.64 -65.26
N SER A 212 -18.55 5.63 -65.97
CA SER A 212 -19.43 5.42 -67.11
C SER A 212 -18.59 4.91 -68.28
N ASN A 213 -19.06 3.86 -68.96
CA ASN A 213 -19.24 3.91 -70.41
C ASN A 213 -20.15 2.78 -70.91
N ASN A 214 -21.39 3.21 -71.19
CA ASN A 214 -22.07 3.11 -72.49
C ASN A 214 -22.30 1.71 -73.09
N ASP A 215 -23.57 1.27 -73.06
CA ASP A 215 -24.15 0.70 -74.27
C ASP A 215 -25.65 1.04 -74.41
N ASN A 216 -26.02 1.17 -75.68
CA ASN A 216 -27.11 1.96 -76.23
C ASN A 216 -28.45 1.20 -76.22
N SER A 217 -29.53 1.79 -75.70
CA SER A 217 -30.89 1.32 -76.03
C SER A 217 -31.91 2.45 -75.99
N LYS A 218 -32.37 2.83 -77.19
CA LYS A 218 -33.62 3.53 -77.43
C LYS A 218 -34.78 2.62 -77.02
N ASN A 219 -35.75 3.10 -76.24
CA ASN A 219 -37.12 3.35 -76.74
C ASN A 219 -38.09 3.87 -75.66
N SER A 220 -38.93 4.81 -76.08
CA SER A 220 -40.35 4.98 -75.75
C SER A 220 -40.82 5.31 -74.32
N GLY A 221 -41.10 6.61 -74.12
CA GLY A 221 -42.43 7.11 -73.73
C GLY A 221 -42.97 6.84 -72.31
N ASN A 222 -42.93 7.87 -71.44
CA ASN A 222 -44.18 8.52 -70.97
C ASN A 222 -43.92 9.82 -70.20
N LYS A 223 -44.74 10.83 -70.52
CA LYS A 223 -44.88 12.12 -69.82
C LYS A 223 -45.77 11.92 -68.60
N TYR A 224 -45.41 12.52 -67.46
CA TYR A 224 -46.30 13.33 -66.62
C TYR A 224 -45.46 14.29 -65.76
N ASN A 225 -45.75 15.58 -65.89
CA ASN A 225 -45.27 16.67 -65.04
C ASN A 225 -46.35 17.03 -64.03
N ASN A 226 -45.96 17.33 -62.78
CA ASN A 226 -46.27 18.59 -62.07
C ASN A 226 -45.59 18.54 -60.69
N SER A 227 -44.63 19.42 -60.38
CA SER A 227 -44.79 20.82 -59.89
C SER A 227 -45.36 20.83 -58.46
N ALA A 228 -44.83 21.46 -57.41
CA ALA A 228 -43.71 22.36 -57.10
C ALA A 228 -43.53 22.28 -55.55
N SER A 229 -42.58 22.87 -54.80
CA SER A 229 -41.60 23.93 -55.00
C SER A 229 -40.52 23.86 -53.90
N SER A 230 -39.25 23.95 -54.32
CA SER A 230 -38.09 24.67 -53.76
C SER A 230 -38.05 25.16 -52.29
N GLN A 231 -36.92 24.90 -51.62
CA GLN A 231 -35.91 25.95 -51.44
C GLN A 231 -34.49 25.37 -51.31
N GLN A 232 -33.57 26.06 -51.97
CA GLN A 232 -32.28 25.63 -52.47
C GLN A 232 -31.18 26.30 -51.63
N SER A 233 -30.16 25.54 -51.25
CA SER A 233 -28.86 26.10 -50.86
C SER A 233 -27.79 25.14 -51.32
N SER A 234 -27.23 25.45 -52.48
CA SER A 234 -26.03 24.83 -53.03
C SER A 234 -24.83 25.15 -52.14
N SER A 235 -24.20 24.14 -51.54
CA SER A 235 -22.80 24.27 -51.13
C SER A 235 -22.00 23.17 -51.82
N SER A 236 -21.15 23.62 -52.73
CA SER A 236 -20.15 22.84 -53.46
C SER A 236 -19.32 21.93 -52.55
N LEU A 237 -18.95 20.78 -53.11
CA LEU A 237 -17.97 19.86 -52.55
C LEU A 237 -16.69 20.60 -52.10
N PRO A 238 -16.08 20.25 -50.96
CA PRO A 238 -14.74 20.71 -50.66
C PRO A 238 -13.78 20.14 -51.71
N ARG A 239 -13.06 21.03 -52.39
CA ARG A 239 -11.85 20.68 -53.13
C ARG A 239 -10.83 20.12 -52.14
N THR A 240 -10.18 19.03 -52.52
CA THR A 240 -8.93 18.61 -51.89
C THR A 240 -7.92 19.76 -52.02
N GLY A 241 -7.55 20.41 -50.91
CA GLY A 241 -6.53 21.46 -50.94
C GLY A 241 -6.64 22.59 -49.90
N GLU A 242 -7.72 22.72 -49.13
CA GLU A 242 -7.80 23.76 -48.08
C GLU A 242 -7.88 23.17 -46.68
N THR A 243 -6.86 23.44 -45.87
CA THR A 243 -6.97 23.38 -44.41
C THR A 243 -7.47 24.74 -43.94
N VAL A 244 -8.76 24.81 -43.57
CA VAL A 244 -9.31 25.97 -42.88
C VAL A 244 -8.72 25.99 -41.48
N ARG A 245 -7.78 26.90 -41.21
CA ARG A 245 -7.21 27.14 -39.88
C ARG A 245 -8.00 28.24 -39.18
N SER A 246 -8.62 27.89 -38.07
CA SER A 246 -8.91 28.77 -36.92
C SER A 246 -8.94 27.86 -35.69
N SER A 247 -7.79 27.63 -35.03
CA SER A 247 -7.17 28.44 -33.94
C SER A 247 -7.89 28.23 -32.59
N LEU A 248 -7.29 27.91 -31.45
CA LEU A 248 -5.91 27.84 -30.93
C LEU A 248 -6.09 27.11 -29.56
N TYR A 249 -5.29 26.13 -29.15
CA TYR A 249 -3.99 26.32 -28.51
C TYR A 249 -3.11 25.06 -28.69
N ILE A 250 -1.94 25.25 -29.28
CA ILE A 250 -0.76 24.40 -29.08
C ILE A 250 0.38 25.35 -28.70
N GLY A 251 1.10 25.01 -27.63
CA GLY A 251 2.34 25.66 -27.21
C GLY A 251 2.55 25.43 -25.72
N GLY A 252 3.44 24.56 -25.27
CA GLY A 252 4.46 23.86 -26.04
C GLY A 252 5.14 22.72 -25.28
N LEU A 253 5.93 22.00 -26.06
CA LEU A 253 6.93 21.02 -25.64
C LEU A 253 7.93 21.65 -24.65
N VAL A 254 8.22 20.95 -23.57
CA VAL A 254 9.54 21.02 -22.93
C VAL A 254 10.09 19.60 -22.83
N LEU A 255 11.13 19.37 -23.64
CA LEU A 255 12.15 18.36 -23.40
C LEU A 255 12.76 18.64 -22.02
N ILE A 256 12.59 17.72 -21.07
CA ILE A 256 13.59 17.53 -20.01
C ILE A 256 14.20 16.15 -20.22
N SER A 257 15.16 16.14 -21.14
CA SER A 257 16.37 15.35 -20.98
C SER A 257 17.09 15.83 -19.71
N GLY A 258 17.24 14.94 -18.72
CA GLY A 258 18.31 14.97 -17.73
C GLY A 258 18.05 15.75 -16.44
N VAL A 259 17.66 15.01 -15.38
CA VAL A 259 18.41 14.94 -14.11
C VAL A 259 18.17 13.55 -13.48
N LEU A 260 19.09 12.61 -13.72
CA LEU A 260 19.71 11.79 -12.66
C LEU A 260 21.00 11.20 -13.23
N LEU A 261 21.98 12.08 -13.28
CA LEU A 261 23.41 11.82 -13.41
C LEU A 261 23.89 11.18 -12.10
N ILE A 262 24.77 10.18 -12.23
CA ILE A 262 25.74 9.70 -11.22
C ILE A 262 25.20 8.79 -10.11
N TYR A 263 25.30 7.47 -10.31
CA TYR A 263 25.81 6.56 -9.29
C TYR A 263 26.59 5.39 -9.92
N THR A 264 27.60 5.72 -10.72
CA THR A 264 28.79 4.86 -10.81
C THR A 264 29.89 5.50 -9.96
N LEU A 265 30.35 4.73 -8.95
CA LEU A 265 31.57 4.90 -8.15
C LEU A 265 31.52 5.86 -6.95
N LYS A 266 31.16 5.32 -5.77
CA LYS A 266 31.92 5.58 -4.54
C LYS A 266 32.37 4.27 -3.88
N ARG A 267 33.47 3.78 -4.42
CA ARG A 267 34.40 2.77 -3.90
C ARG A 267 35.02 3.25 -2.58
N TRP A 268 34.89 2.50 -1.48
CA TRP A 268 35.92 2.28 -0.44
C TRP A 268 35.70 0.86 0.13
N LYS A 269 36.49 -0.13 -0.31
CA LYS A 269 37.67 -0.68 0.38
C LYS A 269 37.30 -1.40 1.69
N LYS A 270 37.22 -2.74 1.65
CA LYS A 270 37.57 -3.59 2.80
C LYS A 270 38.85 -4.34 2.43
N GLU A 271 39.95 -3.81 2.92
CA GLU A 271 41.15 -4.57 3.29
C GLU A 271 41.13 -4.54 4.82
N PHE A 272 40.85 -5.70 5.41
CA PHE A 272 41.46 -6.31 6.61
C PHE A 272 40.62 -7.54 6.98
#